data_AF-A0A7W0LAG9-F1
#
_entry.id   AF-A0A7W0LAG9-F1
#
_cell.length_a   1.000
_cell.length_b   1.000
_cell.length_c   1.000
_cell.angle_alpha   90.00
_cell.angle_beta   90.00
_cell.angle_gamma   90.00
#
_symmetry.space_group_name_H-M   'P 1'
#
loop_
_entity.id
_entity.type
_entity.pdbx_description
1 polymer ?
#
loop_
_entity_poly.entity_id
_entity_poly.type
_entity_poly.pdbx_seq_one_letter_code
_entity_poly.pdbx_strand_id
1 'polypeptide(L)'
;MSVVETILVFVVAPAAVVGVMAVLIWGPRAARAARYRPGREWPYEPVWYAPHPLAVQDMSHDEPPARRPQLSAGSSATTAATGTATTAAGGARGTW
;
A
#
# COMPACT_ATOMS: atom_id res chain seq x y z
N MET A 1 -39.72 33.49 -16.74
CA MET A 1 -38.93 33.98 -15.61
C MET A 1 -39.81 34.13 -14.39
N SER A 2 -40.00 33.02 -13.67
CA SER A 2 -40.60 33.00 -12.34
C SER A 2 -39.52 32.96 -11.24
N VAL A 3 -39.84 33.39 -10.02
CA VAL A 3 -38.90 33.35 -8.88
C VAL A 3 -38.36 31.94 -8.63
N VAL A 4 -39.21 30.92 -8.77
CA VAL A 4 -38.84 29.51 -8.62
C VAL A 4 -37.82 29.08 -9.68
N GLU A 5 -38.07 29.46 -10.94
CA GLU A 5 -37.19 29.18 -12.07
C GLU A 5 -35.81 29.84 -11.86
N THR A 6 -35.77 31.08 -11.40
CA THR A 6 -34.52 31.78 -11.07
C THR A 6 -33.73 31.05 -9.98
N ILE A 7 -34.38 30.60 -8.91
CA ILE A 7 -33.71 29.88 -7.82
C ILE A 7 -33.14 28.53 -8.32
N LEU A 8 -33.93 27.77 -9.08
CA LEU A 8 -33.50 26.48 -9.61
C LEU A 8 -32.27 26.62 -10.51
N VAL A 9 -32.27 27.61 -11.41
CA VAL A 9 -31.20 27.79 -12.38
C VAL A 9 -29.94 28.40 -11.74
N PHE A 10 -30.08 29.42 -10.89
CA PHE A 10 -28.92 30.19 -10.41
C PHE A 10 -28.39 29.76 -9.05
N VAL A 11 -29.14 28.97 -8.28
CA VAL A 11 -28.70 28.47 -6.97
C VAL A 11 -28.57 26.96 -6.98
N VAL A 12 -29.62 26.26 -7.40
CA VAL A 12 -29.64 24.79 -7.31
C VAL A 12 -28.71 24.15 -8.33
N ALA A 13 -28.72 24.58 -9.60
CA ALA A 13 -27.82 23.98 -10.59
C ALA A 13 -26.32 24.17 -10.26
N PRO A 14 -25.83 25.36 -9.85
CA PRO A 14 -24.45 25.52 -9.39
C PRO A 14 -24.14 24.69 -8.14
N ALA A 15 -25.04 24.68 -7.15
CA ALA A 15 -24.86 23.88 -5.94
C ALA A 15 -24.79 22.38 -6.26
N ALA A 16 -25.58 21.90 -7.22
CA ALA A 16 -25.54 20.51 -7.67
C ALA A 16 -24.20 20.17 -8.31
N VAL A 17 -23.64 21.04 -9.16
CA VAL A 17 -22.31 20.84 -9.75
C VAL A 17 -21.24 20.75 -8.66
N VAL A 18 -21.24 21.67 -7.69
CA VAL A 18 -20.31 21.63 -6.56
C VAL A 18 -20.49 20.36 -5.73
N GLY A 19 -21.73 19.95 -5.49
CA GLY A 19 -22.05 18.71 -4.78
C GLY A 19 -21.52 17.46 -5.48
N VAL A 20 -21.66 17.38 -6.81
CA VAL A 20 -21.10 16.28 -7.60
C VAL A 20 -19.57 16.26 -7.48
N MET A 21 -18.91 17.40 -7.64
CA MET A 21 -17.46 17.50 -7.50
C MET A 21 -16.99 17.11 -6.10
N ALA A 22 -17.70 17.56 -5.06
CA ALA A 22 -17.45 17.19 -3.67
C ALA A 22 -17.50 15.67 -3.47
N VAL A 23 -18.54 15.01 -3.99
CA VAL A 23 -18.68 13.55 -3.89
C VAL A 23 -17.55 12.83 -4.65
N LEU A 24 -17.18 13.30 -5.85
CA LEU A 24 -16.10 12.70 -6.62
C LEU A 24 -14.73 12.84 -5.93
N ILE A 25 -14.49 13.97 -5.25
CA ILE A 25 -13.23 14.24 -4.55
C ILE A 25 -13.15 13.46 -3.24
N TRP A 26 -14.20 13.49 -2.42
CA TRP A 26 -14.18 12.91 -1.07
C TRP A 26 -14.68 11.47 -1.00
N GLY A 27 -15.48 11.01 -1.96
CA GLY A 27 -16.00 9.65 -2.03
C GLY A 27 -14.91 8.57 -1.96
N PRO A 28 -13.83 8.64 -2.77
CA PRO A 28 -12.75 7.65 -2.74
C PRO A 28 -12.02 7.62 -1.39
N ARG A 29 -12.00 8.73 -0.65
CA ARG A 29 -11.33 8.82 0.65
C ARG A 29 -12.06 7.99 1.71
N ALA A 30 -13.39 7.89 1.62
CA ALA A 30 -14.19 7.06 2.52
C ALA A 30 -13.94 5.55 2.32
N ALA A 31 -13.56 5.15 1.10
CA ALA A 31 -13.24 3.76 0.77
C ALA A 31 -11.78 3.36 1.04
N ARG A 32 -10.91 4.31 1.46
CA ARG A 32 -9.51 3.98 1.74
C ARG A 32 -9.41 3.12 3.00
N ALA A 33 -8.60 2.07 2.93
CA ALA A 33 -8.27 1.24 4.07
C ALA A 33 -7.80 2.12 5.25
N ALA A 34 -8.28 1.77 6.45
CA ALA A 34 -7.83 2.43 7.67
C ALA A 34 -6.29 2.33 7.77
N ARG A 35 -5.66 3.35 8.37
CA ARG A 35 -4.22 3.29 8.64
C ARG A 35 -3.98 2.35 9.82
N TYR A 36 -2.88 1.60 9.76
CA TYR A 36 -2.42 0.83 10.91
C TYR A 36 -2.26 1.73 12.15
N ARG A 37 -2.63 1.19 13.32
CA ARG A 37 -2.44 1.85 14.62
C ARG A 37 -1.53 1.00 15.49
N PRO A 38 -0.49 1.57 16.13
CA PRO A 38 0.34 0.84 17.08
C PRO A 38 -0.50 0.17 18.18
N GLY A 39 -0.13 -1.05 18.55
CA GLY A 39 -0.85 -1.87 19.55
C GLY A 39 -2.05 -2.65 19.01
N ARG A 40 -2.36 -2.55 17.71
CA ARG A 40 -3.31 -3.46 17.04
C ARG A 40 -2.56 -4.59 16.36
N GLU A 41 -3.24 -5.71 16.12
CA GLU A 41 -2.71 -6.76 15.26
C GLU A 41 -2.44 -6.21 13.85
N TRP A 42 -1.47 -6.78 13.14
CA TRP A 42 -1.09 -6.35 11.80
C TRP A 42 -1.89 -7.15 10.76
N PRO A 43 -2.92 -6.56 10.11
CA PRO A 43 -3.80 -7.29 9.20
C PRO A 43 -3.31 -7.28 7.74
N TYR A 44 -2.19 -6.61 7.45
CA TYR A 44 -1.70 -6.43 6.08
C TYR A 44 -0.70 -7.54 5.72
N GLU A 45 -0.55 -7.80 4.43
CA GLU A 45 0.50 -8.69 3.95
C GLU A 45 1.90 -8.16 4.32
N PRO A 46 2.89 -9.03 4.51
CA PRO A 46 4.28 -8.62 4.71
C PRO A 46 4.78 -7.83 3.51
N VAL A 47 5.40 -6.67 3.75
CA VAL A 47 5.96 -5.81 2.70
C VAL A 47 7.44 -5.57 2.96
N TRP A 48 8.26 -5.70 1.91
CA TRP A 48 9.67 -5.30 1.91
C TRP A 48 9.85 -4.08 1.02
N TYR A 49 10.41 -3.01 1.58
CA TYR A 49 10.71 -1.79 0.84
C TYR A 49 12.18 -1.80 0.41
N ALA A 50 12.41 -1.79 -0.90
CA ALA A 50 13.75 -1.60 -1.46
C ALA A 50 14.02 -0.08 -1.63
N PRO A 51 15.14 0.45 -1.10
CA PRO A 51 15.47 1.88 -1.20
C PRO A 51 15.62 2.36 -2.65
N HIS A 52 16.02 1.48 -3.56
CA HIS A 52 16.23 1.81 -4.97
C HIS A 52 15.47 0.80 -5.86
N PRO A 53 14.39 1.23 -6.54
CA PRO A 53 13.56 0.31 -7.34
C PRO A 53 14.34 -0.28 -8.51
N LEU A 54 15.30 0.46 -9.08
CA LEU A 54 16.14 -0.05 -10.18
C LEU A 54 17.09 -1.16 -9.72
N ALA A 55 17.53 -1.17 -8.46
CA ALA A 55 18.38 -2.25 -7.94
C ALA A 55 17.62 -3.59 -7.83
N VAL A 56 16.28 -3.54 -7.86
CA VAL A 56 15.42 -4.73 -7.90
C VAL A 56 15.18 -5.18 -9.35
N GLN A 57 15.20 -4.25 -10.31
CA GLN A 57 15.00 -4.51 -11.74
C GLN A 57 16.27 -5.03 -12.41
N ASP A 58 17.46 -4.63 -11.97
CA ASP A 58 18.72 -5.18 -12.48
C ASP A 58 18.96 -6.65 -12.09
N MET A 59 18.08 -7.24 -11.24
CA MET A 59 18.01 -8.69 -11.02
C MET A 59 17.24 -9.45 -12.11
N SER A 60 16.71 -8.78 -13.14
CA SER A 60 16.19 -9.43 -14.35
C SER A 60 17.22 -9.35 -15.47
N HIS A 61 18.24 -10.20 -15.43
CA HIS A 61 18.98 -10.60 -16.62
C HIS A 61 18.97 -12.14 -16.68
N ASP A 62 18.11 -12.66 -17.55
CA ASP A 62 18.13 -14.03 -18.11
C ASP A 62 17.97 -15.26 -17.20
N GLU A 63 17.75 -15.11 -15.90
CA GLU A 63 17.39 -16.21 -15.00
C GLU A 63 15.94 -16.07 -14.51
N PRO A 64 15.09 -17.14 -14.52
CA PRO A 64 13.78 -17.07 -13.89
C PRO A 64 13.97 -16.56 -12.47
N PRO A 65 13.18 -15.55 -12.00
CA PRO A 65 13.37 -15.00 -10.68
C PRO A 65 13.31 -16.17 -9.72
N ALA A 66 14.43 -16.46 -9.05
CA ALA A 66 14.48 -17.48 -8.02
C ALA A 66 13.35 -17.11 -7.06
N ARG A 67 12.23 -17.82 -7.15
CA ARG A 67 11.07 -17.64 -6.30
C ARG A 67 11.55 -18.04 -4.92
N ARG A 68 12.18 -17.09 -4.22
CA ARG A 68 12.65 -17.30 -2.87
C ARG A 68 11.40 -17.68 -2.09
N PRO A 69 11.33 -18.90 -1.54
CA PRO A 69 10.12 -19.35 -0.87
C PRO A 69 9.79 -18.35 0.23
N GLN A 70 8.54 -17.88 0.24
CA GLN A 70 8.03 -17.05 1.31
C GLN A 70 8.22 -17.84 2.61
N LEU A 71 9.11 -17.38 3.48
CA LEU A 71 9.25 -17.98 4.80
C LEU A 71 7.97 -17.67 5.57
N SER A 72 7.31 -18.73 6.05
CA SER A 72 6.17 -18.57 6.96
C SER A 72 6.65 -17.88 8.23
N ALA A 73 5.85 -16.97 8.77
CA ALA A 73 6.17 -16.30 10.02
C ALA A 73 6.42 -17.36 11.12
N GLY A 74 7.61 -17.32 11.75
CA GLY A 74 8.03 -18.31 12.75
C GLY A 74 8.90 -19.47 12.21
N SER A 75 9.12 -19.58 10.89
CA SER A 75 10.06 -20.56 10.34
C SER A 75 11.51 -20.14 10.60
N SER A 76 12.21 -20.86 11.47
CA SER A 76 13.65 -20.73 11.63
C SER A 76 14.36 -21.33 10.43
N ALA A 77 15.20 -20.54 9.78
CA ALA A 77 16.00 -20.95 8.62
C ALA A 77 17.15 -21.88 9.06
N THR A 78 16.83 -23.11 9.47
CA THR A 78 17.85 -24.12 9.80
C THR A 78 18.19 -25.00 8.59
N THR A 79 17.45 -24.93 7.48
CA THR A 79 17.65 -25.83 6.32
C THR A 79 17.75 -25.06 5.00
N ALA A 80 18.56 -24.00 4.95
CA ALA A 80 18.95 -23.33 3.69
C ALA A 80 20.45 -23.53 3.37
N ALA A 81 21.09 -24.55 3.93
CA ALA A 81 22.54 -24.77 3.85
C ALA A 81 22.98 -25.64 2.64
N THR A 82 22.32 -25.52 1.47
CA THR A 82 22.77 -26.23 0.25
C THR A 82 22.79 -25.33 -1.00
N GLY A 83 22.73 -24.02 -0.81
CA GLY A 83 23.07 -23.02 -1.81
C GLY A 83 23.88 -21.93 -1.12
N THR A 84 24.97 -21.51 -1.76
CA THR A 84 26.00 -20.55 -1.30
C THR A 84 25.54 -19.69 -0.13
N ALA A 85 25.87 -20.14 1.08
CA ALA A 85 25.43 -19.50 2.31
C ALA A 85 25.95 -18.06 2.35
N THR A 86 25.06 -17.10 2.19
CA THR A 86 25.34 -15.71 2.57
C THR A 86 25.53 -15.75 4.08
N THR A 87 26.78 -15.68 4.53
CA THR A 87 27.09 -15.65 5.96
C THR A 87 26.41 -14.42 6.56
N ALA A 88 25.62 -14.62 7.61
CA ALA A 88 24.93 -13.53 8.28
C ALA A 88 25.97 -12.53 8.80
N ALA A 89 26.02 -11.34 8.21
CA ALA A 89 27.05 -10.35 8.50
C ALA A 89 26.83 -9.60 9.83
N GLY A 90 25.65 -9.73 10.45
CA GLY A 90 25.32 -9.10 11.73
C GLY A 90 23.81 -9.03 12.01
N GLY A 91 23.43 -8.36 13.11
CA GLY A 91 22.03 -8.13 13.50
C GLY A 91 21.88 -7.14 14.66
N ALA A 92 20.77 -6.41 14.70
CA ALA A 92 20.38 -5.51 15.78
C ALA A 92 18.94 -5.79 16.21
N ARG A 93 18.63 -5.67 17.51
CA ARG A 93 17.28 -5.86 18.06
C ARG A 93 16.97 -4.82 19.14
N GLY A 94 15.69 -4.48 19.27
CA GLY A 94 15.17 -3.61 20.32
C GLY A 94 13.72 -3.96 20.66
N THR A 95 13.27 -3.57 21.84
CA THR A 95 11.89 -3.72 22.31
C THR A 95 11.32 -2.33 22.57
N TRP A 96 10.17 -2.04 21.98
CA TRP A 96 9.46 -0.76 22.07
C TRP A 96 8.19 -0.94 22.89
#